data_AF-A0A927SQ40-F1
#
_entry.id   AF-A0A927SQ40-F1
#
_cell.length_a   1.000
_cell.length_b   1.000
_cell.length_c   1.000
_cell.angle_alpha   90.00
_cell.angle_beta   90.00
_cell.angle_gamma   90.00
#
_symmetry.space_group_name_H-M   'P 1'
#
loop_
_entity.id
_entity.type
_entity.pdbx_description
1 polymer ?
#
loop_
_entity_poly.entity_id
_entity_poly.type
_entity_poly.pdbx_seq_one_letter_code
_entity_poly.pdbx_strand_id
1 'polypeptide(L)'
;MTEAANFYENEEPKKIGVWSWIMKKINNLKSEENEMVDILKKAQADLDIAMNNYEFADEPALVDYYTYNIKAAQMKYEYLLKKAKEQGM
;
A
#
# COMPACT_ATOMS: atom_id res chain seq x y z
N MET A 1 37.25 40.55 27.49
CA MET A 1 37.19 39.87 26.19
C MET A 1 36.90 38.40 26.49
N THR A 2 35.66 38.12 26.91
CA THR A 2 34.72 37.20 26.21
C THR A 2 35.33 35.81 26.02
N GLU A 3 35.10 34.84 26.91
CA GLU A 3 33.82 34.13 27.16
C GLU A 3 33.19 33.62 25.85
N ALA A 4 33.64 32.44 25.39
CA ALA A 4 32.98 31.62 24.35
C ALA A 4 33.62 30.24 24.13
N ALA A 5 34.74 29.91 24.80
CA ALA A 5 35.42 28.61 24.62
C ALA A 5 34.97 27.53 25.63
N ASN A 6 33.85 27.76 26.33
CA ASN A 6 32.90 26.68 26.56
C ASN A 6 32.23 26.44 25.19
N PHE A 7 32.91 25.92 24.17
CA PHE A 7 32.95 24.48 23.86
C PHE A 7 32.25 23.59 24.90
N TYR A 8 30.99 23.94 25.23
CA TYR A 8 30.02 23.01 25.76
C TYR A 8 30.07 21.79 24.84
N GLU A 9 30.70 20.73 25.35
CA GLU A 9 30.20 19.37 25.28
C GLU A 9 29.14 19.19 24.19
N ASN A 10 29.61 19.07 22.94
CA ASN A 10 28.83 18.47 21.85
C ASN A 10 28.74 16.96 22.08
N GLU A 11 28.28 16.55 23.26
CA GLU A 11 27.66 15.24 23.38
C GLU A 11 26.19 15.43 23.02
N GLU A 12 25.86 15.19 21.75
CA GLU A 12 24.47 14.92 21.41
C GLU A 12 23.95 13.83 22.38
N PRO A 13 22.89 14.10 23.16
CA PRO A 13 22.42 13.11 24.12
C PRO A 13 22.00 11.85 23.36
N LYS A 14 22.43 10.67 23.82
CA LYS A 14 22.25 9.34 23.20
C LYS A 14 20.81 9.13 22.68
N LYS A 15 20.61 9.54 21.42
CA LYS A 15 19.38 9.54 20.60
C LYS A 15 18.92 8.14 20.17
N ILE A 16 19.53 7.08 20.68
CA ILE A 16 19.42 5.72 20.12
C ILE A 16 18.03 5.09 20.27
N GLY A 17 17.29 5.34 21.35
CA GLY A 17 16.00 4.66 21.59
C GLY A 17 14.84 5.24 20.78
N VAL A 18 14.64 6.55 20.85
CA VAL A 18 13.52 7.23 20.19
C VAL A 18 13.70 7.23 18.67
N TRP A 19 14.92 7.50 18.18
CA TRP A 19 15.18 7.47 16.74
C TRP A 19 15.11 6.06 16.16
N SER A 20 15.50 5.03 16.90
CA SER A 20 15.29 3.63 16.50
C SER A 20 13.80 3.30 16.36
N TRP A 21 12.97 3.73 17.33
CA TRP A 21 11.52 3.56 17.24
C TRP A 21 10.90 4.32 16.04
N ILE A 22 11.32 5.57 15.82
CA ILE A 22 10.88 6.40 14.68
C ILE A 22 11.25 5.71 13.36
N MET A 23 12.51 5.27 13.21
CA MET A 23 12.99 4.60 11.99
C MET A 23 12.25 3.28 11.74
N LYS A 24 11.99 2.49 12.78
CA LYS A 24 11.20 1.27 12.66
C LYS A 24 9.78 1.57 12.18
N LYS A 25 9.13 2.62 12.72
CA LYS A 25 7.78 3.02 12.31
C LYS A 25 7.76 3.50 10.86
N ILE A 26 8.75 4.30 10.43
CA ILE A 26 8.87 4.77 9.04
C ILE A 26 9.10 3.58 8.08
N ASN A 27 9.97 2.63 8.43
CA ASN A 27 10.22 1.46 7.60
C ASN A 27 8.98 0.56 7.49
N ASN A 28 8.24 0.35 8.59
CA ASN A 28 6.99 -0.40 8.56
C ASN A 28 5.91 0.29 7.71
N LEU A 29 5.77 1.61 7.80
CA LEU A 29 4.83 2.37 6.96
C LEU A 29 5.17 2.20 5.47
N LYS A 30 6.45 2.31 5.10
CA LYS A 30 6.88 2.07 3.72
C LYS A 30 6.62 0.63 3.26
N SER A 31 6.79 -0.37 4.13
CA SER A 31 6.48 -1.75 3.76
C SER A 31 4.98 -1.99 3.60
N GLU A 32 4.15 -1.41 4.48
CA GLU A 32 2.69 -1.50 4.40
C GLU A 32 2.17 -0.78 3.14
N GLU A 33 2.73 0.37 2.79
CA GLU A 33 2.42 1.09 1.55
C GLU A 33 2.75 0.24 0.31
N ASN A 34 3.94 -0.37 0.29
CA ASN A 34 4.34 -1.27 -0.81
C ASN A 34 3.41 -2.49 -0.92
N GLU A 35 3.05 -3.11 0.21
CA GLU A 35 2.13 -4.26 0.22
C GLU A 35 0.74 -3.86 -0.28
N MET A 36 0.23 -2.70 0.12
CA MET A 36 -1.08 -2.22 -0.32
C MET A 36 -1.09 -1.92 -1.82
N VAL A 37 -0.02 -1.33 -2.35
CA VAL A 37 0.15 -1.11 -3.79
C VAL A 37 0.18 -2.43 -4.55
N ASP A 38 0.88 -3.46 -4.04
CA ASP A 38 0.94 -4.77 -4.69
C ASP A 38 -0.42 -5.49 -4.65
N ILE A 39 -1.16 -5.37 -3.55
CA ILE A 39 -2.53 -5.88 -3.43
C ILE A 39 -3.46 -5.20 -4.46
N LEU A 40 -3.36 -3.88 -4.62
CA LEU A 40 -4.15 -3.13 -5.60
C LEU A 40 -3.82 -3.53 -7.04
N LYS A 41 -2.53 -3.65 -7.39
CA LYS A 41 -2.10 -4.12 -8.71
C LYS A 41 -2.63 -5.51 -9.02
N LYS A 42 -2.59 -6.41 -8.04
CA LYS A 42 -3.12 -7.76 -8.20
C LYS A 42 -4.64 -7.74 -8.41
N ALA A 43 -5.38 -6.96 -7.62
CA ALA A 43 -6.83 -6.84 -7.78
C ALA A 43 -7.22 -6.24 -9.14
N GLN A 44 -6.44 -5.29 -9.64
CA GLN A 44 -6.61 -4.74 -10.99
C GLN A 44 -6.33 -5.81 -12.06
N ALA A 45 -5.22 -6.55 -11.95
CA ALA A 45 -4.89 -7.61 -12.89
C ALA A 45 -5.95 -8.73 -12.91
N ASP A 46 -6.49 -9.11 -11.75
CA ASP A 46 -7.58 -10.09 -11.65
C ASP A 46 -8.85 -9.61 -12.39
N LEU A 47 -9.18 -8.31 -12.27
CA LEU A 47 -10.29 -7.69 -12.99
C LEU A 47 -10.04 -7.69 -14.51
N ASP A 48 -8.86 -7.28 -14.94
CA ASP A 48 -8.48 -7.25 -16.36
C ASP A 48 -8.54 -8.65 -16.97
N ILE A 49 -8.06 -9.68 -16.26
CA ILE A 49 -8.15 -11.08 -16.70
C ILE A 49 -9.62 -11.52 -16.84
N ALA A 50 -10.47 -11.19 -15.87
CA ALA A 50 -11.89 -11.55 -15.93
C ALA A 50 -12.60 -10.87 -17.12
N MET A 51 -12.27 -9.60 -17.40
CA MET A 51 -12.78 -8.87 -18.56
C MET A 51 -12.28 -9.47 -19.87
N ASN A 52 -10.99 -9.75 -19.99
CA ASN A 52 -10.42 -10.38 -21.18
C ASN A 52 -11.04 -11.76 -21.45
N ASN A 53 -11.23 -12.58 -20.41
CA ASN A 53 -11.84 -13.90 -20.56
C ASN A 53 -13.33 -13.83 -20.95
N TYR A 54 -14.04 -12.78 -20.53
CA TYR A 54 -15.42 -12.54 -20.94
C TYR A 54 -15.53 -12.31 -22.45
N GLU A 55 -14.55 -11.67 -23.09
CA GLU A 55 -14.55 -11.44 -24.55
C GLU A 55 -14.58 -12.75 -25.36
N PHE A 56 -14.06 -13.84 -24.78
CA PHE A 56 -14.02 -15.16 -25.40
C PHE A 56 -15.10 -16.11 -24.87
N ALA A 57 -16.03 -15.64 -24.04
CA ALA A 57 -17.10 -16.45 -23.50
C ALA A 57 -18.24 -16.60 -24.53
N ASP A 58 -18.35 -17.78 -25.12
CA ASP A 58 -19.36 -18.13 -26.13
C ASP A 58 -20.49 -19.00 -25.57
N GLU A 59 -20.21 -19.79 -24.53
CA GLU A 59 -21.20 -20.55 -23.80
C GLU A 59 -22.01 -19.66 -22.83
N PRO A 60 -23.35 -19.71 -22.83
CA PRO A 60 -24.18 -18.88 -21.94
C PRO A 60 -23.81 -18.98 -20.45
N ALA A 61 -23.45 -20.18 -19.99
CA ALA A 61 -23.02 -20.40 -18.60
C ALA A 61 -21.67 -19.71 -18.29
N LEU A 62 -20.78 -19.59 -19.28
CA LEU A 62 -19.51 -18.87 -19.14
C LEU A 62 -19.73 -17.36 -19.15
N VAL A 63 -20.64 -16.86 -19.99
CA VAL A 63 -21.04 -15.44 -20.00
C VAL A 63 -21.58 -15.03 -18.63
N ASP A 64 -22.47 -15.83 -18.04
CA ASP A 64 -23.00 -15.59 -16.70
C ASP A 64 -21.88 -15.63 -15.65
N TYR A 65 -21.05 -16.67 -15.68
CA TYR A 65 -19.91 -16.83 -14.76
C TYR A 65 -18.99 -15.59 -14.78
N TYR A 66 -18.51 -15.20 -15.96
CA TYR A 66 -17.59 -14.07 -16.07
C TYR A 66 -18.28 -12.74 -15.74
N THR A 67 -19.57 -12.57 -16.03
CA THR A 67 -20.34 -11.39 -15.60
C THR A 67 -20.33 -11.24 -14.07
N TYR A 68 -20.58 -12.32 -13.33
CA TYR A 68 -20.51 -12.28 -11.86
C TYR A 68 -19.09 -12.10 -11.35
N ASN A 69 -18.12 -12.73 -12.00
CA ASN A 69 -16.71 -12.62 -11.63
C ASN A 69 -16.19 -11.18 -11.77
N ILE A 70 -16.48 -10.53 -12.90
CA ILE A 70 -16.13 -9.12 -13.15
C ILE A 70 -16.74 -8.22 -12.07
N LYS A 71 -18.04 -8.39 -11.77
CA LYS A 71 -18.71 -7.61 -10.72
C LYS A 71 -18.04 -7.79 -9.35
N ALA A 72 -17.71 -9.03 -8.99
CA ALA A 72 -17.04 -9.32 -7.73
C ALA A 72 -15.63 -8.73 -7.67
N ALA A 73 -14.84 -8.87 -8.74
CA ALA A 73 -13.48 -8.33 -8.85
C ALA A 73 -13.49 -6.80 -8.79
N GLN A 74 -14.42 -6.15 -9.48
CA GLN A 74 -14.58 -4.70 -9.45
C GLN A 74 -14.93 -4.19 -8.05
N MET A 75 -15.92 -4.80 -7.38
CA MET A 75 -16.27 -4.43 -6.00
C MET A 75 -15.09 -4.60 -5.04
N LYS A 76 -14.31 -5.68 -5.19
CA LYS A 76 -13.10 -5.91 -4.39
C LYS A 76 -12.04 -4.83 -4.65
N TYR A 77 -11.78 -4.49 -5.90
CA TYR A 77 -10.83 -3.44 -6.26
C TYR A 77 -11.24 -2.07 -5.70
N GLU A 78 -12.52 -1.69 -5.84
CA GLU A 78 -13.05 -0.43 -5.32
C GLU A 78 -12.96 -0.35 -3.78
N TYR A 79 -13.26 -1.46 -3.08
CA TYR A 79 -13.09 -1.57 -1.64
C TYR A 79 -11.63 -1.36 -1.22
N LEU A 80 -10.69 -2.03 -1.89
CA LEU A 80 -9.26 -1.91 -1.62
C LEU A 80 -8.77 -0.49 -1.89
N LEU A 81 -9.23 0.15 -2.97
CA LEU A 81 -8.89 1.52 -3.29
C LEU A 81 -9.40 2.50 -2.23
N LYS A 82 -10.59 2.27 -1.68
CA LYS A 82 -11.11 3.06 -0.56
C LYS A 82 -10.24 2.89 0.69
N LYS A 83 -9.88 1.66 1.04
CA LYS A 83 -9.00 1.34 2.17
C LYS A 83 -7.62 2.01 2.04
N ALA A 84 -7.06 2.02 0.84
CA ALA A 84 -5.80 2.69 0.53
C ALA A 84 -5.86 4.19 0.84
N LYS A 85 -6.92 4.86 0.37
CA LYS A 85 -7.16 6.29 0.63
C LYS A 85 -7.33 6.59 2.12
N GLU A 86 -8.02 5.71 2.85
CA GLU A 86 -8.18 5.83 4.31
C GLU A 86 -6.85 5.69 5.07
N GLN A 87 -5.87 4.97 4.51
CA GLN A 87 -4.52 4.81 5.07
C GLN A 87 -3.57 5.97 4.71
N GLY A 88 -4.03 6.96 3.93
CA GLY A 88 -3.24 8.14 3.57
C GLY A 88 -2.39 7.99 2.31
N MET A 89 -2.69 7.00 1.46
CA MET A 89 -2.23 6.97 0.06
C MET A 89 -3.09 7.84 -0.85
#